data_AF-A0A3M6USX9-F1
#
_entry.id   AF-A0A3M6USX9-F1
#
_cell.length_a   1.000
_cell.length_b   1.000
_cell.length_c   1.000
_cell.angle_alpha   90.00
_cell.angle_beta   90.00
_cell.angle_gamma   90.00
#
_symmetry.space_group_name_H-M   'P 1'
#
loop_
_entity.id
_entity.type
_entity.pdbx_description
1 polymer ?
#
loop_
_entity_poly.entity_id
_entity_poly.type
_entity_poly.pdbx_seq_one_letter_code
_entity_poly.pdbx_strand_id
1 'polypeptide(L)'
;LVEDNTTSPTPSQDDVICLSREAADLFEQEVGIYDKMKVKEKSSDSQWLKSVVSSGTLNDKVAALTVQVQESAVHGLKTLDILIGMAKKKGRRESIIAVDMLKELWMTLLLPNNRKLKKFAQHPLLSLVEIVHKGGGWDERDRRLILWCFEEQLKQRYQEFVEVVEKLLQDTLVNIRSKIL
;
A
#
# COMPACT_ATOMS: atom_id res chain seq x y z
N LEU A 1 -26.55 -17.60 -34.93
CA LEU A 1 -25.36 -18.48 -34.93
C LEU A 1 -24.16 -17.54 -34.96
N VAL A 2 -23.43 -17.24 -33.90
CA VAL A 2 -23.15 -17.91 -32.63
C VAL A 2 -22.88 -16.79 -31.61
N GLU A 3 -23.48 -16.85 -30.42
CA GLU A 3 -23.08 -16.03 -29.28
C GLU A 3 -21.88 -16.71 -28.61
N ASP A 4 -20.69 -16.11 -28.74
CA ASP A 4 -19.50 -16.53 -28.00
C ASP A 4 -19.61 -16.06 -26.55
N ASN A 5 -20.26 -16.89 -25.72
CA ASN A 5 -20.29 -16.73 -24.28
C ASN A 5 -19.05 -17.42 -23.69
N THR A 6 -17.87 -16.79 -23.80
CA THR A 6 -16.67 -17.21 -23.06
C THR A 6 -16.81 -16.86 -21.59
N THR A 7 -17.57 -17.70 -20.87
CA THR A 7 -17.59 -17.71 -19.41
C THR A 7 -16.25 -18.26 -18.94
N SER A 8 -15.28 -17.37 -18.73
CA SER A 8 -14.06 -17.71 -17.98
C SER A 8 -14.46 -18.32 -16.64
N PRO A 9 -13.76 -19.35 -16.12
CA PRO A 9 -14.16 -19.97 -14.86
C PRO A 9 -13.95 -18.94 -13.75
N THR A 10 -15.03 -18.51 -13.11
CA THR A 10 -14.94 -17.63 -11.95
C THR A 10 -14.50 -18.50 -10.77
N PRO A 11 -13.39 -18.18 -10.07
CA PRO A 11 -13.00 -18.93 -8.87
C PRO A 11 -14.11 -18.86 -7.82
N SER A 12 -14.33 -19.95 -7.08
CA SER A 12 -15.34 -19.98 -6.01
C SER A 12 -14.98 -18.93 -4.96
N GLN A 13 -15.98 -18.30 -4.33
CA GLN A 13 -15.75 -17.29 -3.30
C GLN A 13 -14.90 -17.84 -2.14
N ASP A 14 -15.08 -19.11 -1.79
CA ASP A 14 -14.30 -19.78 -0.76
C ASP A 14 -12.82 -19.92 -1.15
N ASP A 15 -12.53 -20.22 -2.42
CA ASP A 15 -11.16 -20.31 -2.93
C ASP A 15 -10.45 -18.96 -2.85
N VAL A 16 -11.17 -17.86 -3.17
CA VAL A 16 -10.63 -16.50 -3.07
C VAL A 16 -10.26 -16.17 -1.63
N ILE A 17 -11.11 -16.55 -0.66
CA ILE A 17 -10.86 -16.29 0.76
C ILE A 17 -9.66 -17.10 1.25
N CYS A 18 -9.59 -18.39 0.91
CA CYS A 18 -8.46 -19.25 1.25
C CYS A 18 -7.14 -18.71 0.68
N LEU A 19 -7.11 -18.38 -0.62
CA LEU A 19 -5.92 -17.82 -1.27
C LEU A 19 -5.55 -16.44 -0.73
N SER A 20 -6.53 -15.60 -0.40
CA SER A 20 -6.27 -14.29 0.21
C SER A 20 -5.63 -14.43 1.58
N ARG A 21 -6.05 -15.42 2.38
CA ARG A 21 -5.46 -15.71 3.69
C ARG A 21 -4.04 -16.23 3.55
N GLU A 22 -3.81 -17.19 2.64
CA GLU A 22 -2.47 -17.70 2.35
C GLU A 22 -1.53 -16.56 1.89
N ALA A 23 -2.02 -15.67 1.01
CA ALA A 23 -1.26 -14.52 0.56
C ALA A 23 -0.92 -13.54 1.69
N ALA A 24 -1.81 -13.37 2.66
CA ALA A 24 -1.56 -12.54 3.83
C ALA A 24 -0.48 -13.14 4.74
N ASP A 25 -0.55 -14.46 4.99
CA ASP A 25 0.45 -15.18 5.79
C ASP A 25 1.85 -15.10 5.12
N LEU A 26 1.91 -15.30 3.79
CA LEU A 26 3.15 -15.15 3.01
C LEU A 26 3.68 -13.71 3.05
N PHE A 27 2.79 -12.72 2.94
CA PHE A 27 3.17 -11.31 3.01
C PHE A 27 3.77 -10.96 4.38
N GLU A 28 3.16 -11.40 5.48
CA GLU A 28 3.69 -11.17 6.83
C GLU A 28 5.05 -11.84 7.04
N GLN A 29 5.23 -13.05 6.52
CA GLN A 29 6.50 -13.74 6.56
C GLN A 29 7.59 -12.99 5.80
N GLU A 30 7.32 -12.54 4.58
CA GLU A 30 8.25 -11.76 3.75
C GLU A 30 8.67 -10.46 4.46
N VAL A 31 7.69 -9.72 5.00
CA VAL A 31 7.96 -8.51 5.79
C VAL A 31 8.82 -8.82 7.01
N GLY A 32 8.56 -9.93 7.69
CA GLY A 32 9.37 -10.38 8.82
C GLY A 32 10.81 -10.74 8.44
N ILE A 33 11.02 -11.33 7.26
CA ILE A 33 12.36 -11.63 6.74
C ILE A 33 13.11 -10.34 6.43
N TYR A 34 12.45 -9.39 5.75
CA TYR A 34 13.04 -8.09 5.43
C TYR A 34 13.42 -7.30 6.69
N ASP A 35 12.54 -7.25 7.69
CA ASP A 35 12.81 -6.57 8.95
C ASP A 35 14.03 -7.18 9.67
N LYS A 36 14.14 -8.52 9.69
CA LYS A 36 15.31 -9.22 10.25
C LYS A 36 16.58 -8.94 9.47
N MET A 37 16.51 -8.90 8.14
CA MET A 37 17.64 -8.58 7.27
C MET A 37 18.15 -7.17 7.54
N LYS A 38 17.26 -6.16 7.53
CA LYS A 38 17.62 -4.76 7.83
C LYS A 38 18.20 -4.58 9.23
N VAL A 39 17.70 -5.31 10.24
CA VAL A 39 18.26 -5.29 11.61
C VAL A 39 19.66 -5.92 11.64
N LYS A 40 19.87 -7.03 10.92
CA LYS A 40 21.16 -7.73 10.86
C LYS A 40 22.21 -6.93 10.09
N GLU A 41 21.78 -6.19 9.07
CA GLU A 41 22.64 -5.37 8.22
C GLU A 41 23.31 -4.24 9.02
N LYS A 42 22.74 -3.81 10.16
CA LYS A 42 23.27 -2.76 11.06
C LYS A 42 23.81 -1.54 10.30
N SER A 43 23.27 -1.23 9.12
CA SER A 43 23.77 -0.11 8.37
C SER A 43 23.43 1.16 9.15
N SER A 44 24.39 2.09 9.22
CA SER A 44 24.13 3.45 9.70
C SER A 44 22.89 4.01 8.99
N ASP A 45 22.64 3.54 7.76
CA ASP A 45 21.53 3.93 6.93
C ASP A 45 20.14 3.57 7.49
N SER A 46 19.96 2.30 7.87
CA SER A 46 18.69 1.86 8.44
C SER A 46 18.40 2.48 9.81
N GLN A 47 19.45 2.72 10.61
CA GLN A 47 19.29 3.35 11.93
C GLN A 47 18.95 4.85 11.83
N TRP A 48 19.55 5.60 10.90
CA TRP A 48 19.15 7.00 10.70
C TRP A 48 17.73 7.09 10.18
N LEU A 49 17.33 6.23 9.24
CA LEU A 49 15.95 6.20 8.72
C LEU A 49 14.96 6.00 9.87
N LYS A 50 15.18 5.01 10.75
CA LYS A 50 14.31 4.78 11.92
C LYS A 50 14.26 5.97 12.88
N SER A 51 15.41 6.60 13.15
CA SER A 51 15.49 7.77 14.01
C SER A 51 14.68 8.94 13.43
N VAL A 52 14.90 9.25 12.15
CA VAL A 52 14.21 10.32 11.42
C VAL A 52 12.70 10.08 11.38
N VAL A 53 12.25 8.85 11.11
CA VAL A 53 10.82 8.49 11.14
C VAL A 53 10.20 8.72 12.52
N SER A 54 10.95 8.45 13.60
CA SER A 54 10.46 8.61 14.96
C SER A 54 10.43 10.08 15.43
N SER A 55 11.54 10.81 15.29
CA SER A 55 11.80 12.09 15.97
C SER A 55 12.15 13.24 15.03
N GLY A 56 12.32 12.98 13.73
CA GLY A 56 12.67 13.99 12.73
C GLY A 56 11.56 14.99 12.44
N THR A 57 11.88 16.02 11.65
CA THR A 57 10.85 16.97 11.16
C THR A 57 9.96 16.28 10.13
N LEU A 58 8.78 16.86 9.83
CA LEU A 58 7.88 16.34 8.80
C LEU A 58 8.58 16.13 7.45
N ASN A 59 9.46 17.06 7.06
CA ASN A 59 10.20 16.96 5.82
C ASN A 59 11.23 15.83 5.85
N ASP A 60 11.97 15.70 6.95
CA ASP A 60 12.96 14.62 7.10
C ASP A 60 12.27 13.26 7.12
N LYS A 61 11.12 13.16 7.80
CA LYS A 61 10.29 11.97 7.81
C LYS A 61 10.00 11.55 6.38
N VAL A 62 9.43 12.43 5.55
CA VAL A 62 9.08 12.07 4.17
C VAL A 62 10.27 11.80 3.28
N ALA A 63 11.40 12.49 3.45
CA ALA A 63 12.62 12.13 2.75
C ALA A 63 13.05 10.69 3.09
N ALA A 64 13.05 10.32 4.38
CA ALA A 64 13.32 8.96 4.83
C ALA A 64 12.31 7.94 4.25
N LEU A 65 11.02 8.31 4.16
CA LEU A 65 10.00 7.40 3.63
C LEU A 65 10.10 7.21 2.13
N THR A 66 10.44 8.26 1.40
CA THR A 66 10.64 8.21 -0.05
C THR A 66 11.76 7.22 -0.37
N VAL A 67 12.87 7.30 0.37
CA VAL A 67 13.99 6.35 0.24
C VAL A 67 13.53 4.93 0.60
N GLN A 68 12.78 4.76 1.69
CA GLN A 68 12.29 3.42 2.11
C GLN A 68 11.34 2.80 1.07
N VAL A 69 10.45 3.58 0.47
CA VAL A 69 9.53 3.11 -0.58
C VAL A 69 10.28 2.81 -1.88
N GLN A 70 11.31 3.59 -2.23
CA GLN A 70 12.18 3.33 -3.38
C GLN A 70 13.00 2.04 -3.22
N GLU A 71 13.48 1.74 -2.01
CA GLU A 71 14.15 0.47 -1.72
C GLU A 71 13.18 -0.71 -1.81
N SER A 72 12.01 -0.59 -1.19
CA SER A 72 10.98 -1.61 -1.28
C SER A 72 9.59 -1.10 -0.91
N ALA A 73 8.75 -0.88 -1.92
CA ALA A 73 7.37 -0.45 -1.74
C ALA A 73 6.54 -1.48 -0.93
N VAL A 74 6.80 -2.78 -1.13
CA VAL A 74 6.13 -3.90 -0.43
C VAL A 74 6.31 -3.79 1.09
N HIS A 75 7.51 -3.42 1.53
CA HIS A 75 7.86 -3.28 2.95
C HIS A 75 7.55 -1.89 3.52
N GLY A 76 7.16 -0.93 2.68
CA GLY A 76 6.87 0.45 3.05
C GLY A 76 5.46 0.70 3.62
N LEU A 77 4.58 -0.30 3.67
CA LEU A 77 3.19 -0.11 4.11
C LEU A 77 3.05 0.43 5.54
N LYS A 78 3.85 -0.10 6.49
CA LYS A 78 3.87 0.37 7.89
C LYS A 78 4.17 1.87 7.98
N THR A 79 5.05 2.33 7.10
CA THR A 79 5.49 3.71 7.05
C THR A 79 4.42 4.62 6.44
N LEU A 80 3.70 4.12 5.42
CA LEU A 80 2.55 4.80 4.85
C LEU A 80 1.43 5.00 5.89
N ASP A 81 1.22 4.01 6.77
CA ASP A 81 0.25 4.12 7.88
C ASP A 81 0.59 5.26 8.85
N ILE A 82 1.88 5.47 9.13
CA ILE A 82 2.33 6.58 9.98
C ILE A 82 1.96 7.92 9.35
N LEU A 83 2.18 8.10 8.04
CA LEU A 83 1.81 9.35 7.34
C LEU A 83 0.31 9.58 7.31
N ILE A 84 -0.47 8.55 7.02
CA ILE A 84 -1.94 8.65 7.04
C ILE A 84 -2.40 9.02 8.46
N GLY A 85 -1.78 8.43 9.49
CA GLY A 85 -1.98 8.81 10.88
C GLY A 85 -1.64 10.28 11.18
N MET A 86 -0.57 10.82 10.59
CA MET A 86 -0.20 12.23 10.70
C MET A 86 -1.19 13.15 9.99
N ALA A 87 -1.65 12.77 8.79
CA ALA A 87 -2.65 13.51 8.04
C ALA A 87 -3.99 13.59 8.79
N LYS A 88 -4.32 12.58 9.62
CA LYS A 88 -5.51 12.55 10.50
C LYS A 88 -5.41 13.44 11.73
N LYS A 89 -4.22 13.90 12.14
CA LYS A 89 -4.07 14.68 13.38
C LYS A 89 -4.70 16.07 13.27
N LYS A 90 -5.12 16.61 14.41
CA LYS A 90 -5.77 17.93 14.52
C LYS A 90 -4.86 19.13 14.19
N GLY A 91 -3.54 18.93 14.11
CA GLY A 91 -2.59 19.99 13.74
C GLY A 91 -2.76 20.38 12.28
N ARG A 92 -3.49 21.46 11.98
CA ARG A 92 -3.84 21.86 10.60
C ARG A 92 -2.63 22.00 9.67
N ARG A 93 -1.55 22.64 10.13
CA ARG A 93 -0.34 22.83 9.32
C ARG A 93 0.36 21.50 9.02
N GLU A 94 0.49 20.65 10.03
CA GLU A 94 1.14 19.34 9.91
C GLU A 94 0.33 18.38 9.03
N SER A 95 -0.99 18.40 9.19
CA SER A 95 -1.93 17.60 8.40
C SER A 95 -1.88 17.99 6.92
N ILE A 96 -1.89 19.29 6.59
CA ILE A 96 -1.76 19.76 5.20
C ILE A 96 -0.44 19.31 4.58
N ILE A 97 0.68 19.48 5.29
CA ILE A 97 2.00 19.04 4.81
C ILE A 97 2.01 17.52 4.58
N ALA A 98 1.46 16.73 5.52
CA ALA A 98 1.38 15.28 5.37
C ALA A 98 0.51 14.86 4.18
N VAL A 99 -0.59 15.58 3.90
CA VAL A 99 -1.45 15.34 2.73
C VAL A 99 -0.72 15.66 1.42
N ASP A 100 -0.03 16.79 1.34
CA ASP A 100 0.74 17.15 0.14
C ASP A 100 1.84 16.12 -0.17
N MET A 101 2.51 15.63 0.89
CA MET A 101 3.54 14.62 0.77
C MET A 101 2.98 13.24 0.41
N LEU A 102 1.87 12.84 1.00
CA LEU A 102 1.15 11.62 0.61
C LEU A 102 0.75 11.69 -0.87
N LYS A 103 0.21 12.83 -1.32
CA LYS A 103 -0.15 13.04 -2.73
C LYS A 103 1.06 12.84 -3.65
N GLU A 104 2.21 13.40 -3.31
CA GLU A 104 3.44 13.21 -4.09
C GLU A 104 3.84 11.73 -4.17
N LEU A 105 3.87 11.01 -3.05
CA LEU A 105 4.19 9.58 -3.00
C LEU A 105 3.22 8.73 -3.84
N TRP A 106 1.91 9.03 -3.76
CA TRP A 106 0.90 8.35 -4.56
C TRP A 106 1.16 8.54 -6.05
N MET A 107 1.41 9.77 -6.49
CA MET A 107 1.59 10.11 -7.90
C MET A 107 2.92 9.65 -8.50
N THR A 108 3.97 9.53 -7.67
CA THR A 108 5.33 9.25 -8.14
C THR A 108 5.74 7.78 -8.00
N LEU A 109 5.32 7.10 -6.92
CA LEU A 109 5.87 5.79 -6.56
C LEU A 109 4.83 4.68 -6.43
N LEU A 110 3.60 4.99 -6.00
CA LEU A 110 2.65 3.97 -5.54
C LEU A 110 1.50 3.69 -6.52
N LEU A 111 1.07 4.67 -7.31
CA LEU A 111 -0.01 4.47 -8.28
C LEU A 111 0.53 4.04 -9.64
N PRO A 112 0.00 2.95 -10.23
CA PRO A 112 0.38 2.57 -11.57
C PRO A 112 -0.19 3.57 -12.61
N ASN A 113 0.67 4.10 -13.47
CA ASN A 113 0.32 5.14 -14.45
C ASN A 113 -0.78 4.74 -15.46
N ASN A 114 -0.98 3.44 -15.70
CA ASN A 114 -1.82 2.93 -16.78
C ASN A 114 -2.98 2.04 -16.29
N ARG A 115 -3.20 1.91 -14.97
CA ARG A 115 -4.30 1.08 -14.43
C ARG A 115 -4.72 1.50 -13.04
N LYS A 116 -5.94 1.11 -12.64
CA LYS A 116 -6.42 1.24 -11.26
C LYS A 116 -5.87 0.11 -10.39
N LEU A 117 -5.75 0.36 -9.08
CA LEU A 117 -5.48 -0.66 -8.07
C LEU A 117 -6.64 -1.66 -8.02
N LYS A 118 -6.31 -2.94 -8.02
CA LYS A 118 -7.26 -4.06 -8.00
C LYS A 118 -7.39 -4.63 -6.59
N LYS A 119 -8.57 -5.18 -6.29
CA LYS A 119 -8.76 -6.05 -5.12
C LYS A 119 -8.22 -7.43 -5.43
N PHE A 120 -7.88 -8.22 -4.41
CA PHE A 120 -7.32 -9.57 -4.59
C PHE A 120 -8.21 -10.44 -5.50
N ALA A 121 -9.52 -10.42 -5.29
CA ALA A 121 -10.51 -11.14 -6.09
C ALA A 121 -10.57 -10.75 -7.59
N GLN A 122 -10.02 -9.59 -7.97
CA GLN A 122 -10.02 -9.08 -9.36
C GLN A 122 -8.77 -9.53 -10.14
N HIS A 123 -7.85 -10.25 -9.51
CA HIS A 123 -6.69 -10.83 -10.16
C HIS A 123 -7.03 -12.17 -10.82
N PRO A 124 -6.32 -12.57 -11.88
CA PRO A 124 -6.56 -13.84 -12.55
C PRO A 124 -6.03 -15.01 -11.69
N LEU A 125 -6.77 -15.39 -10.65
CA LEU A 125 -6.33 -16.41 -9.69
C LEU A 125 -6.05 -17.76 -10.35
N LEU A 126 -6.79 -18.12 -11.40
CA LEU A 126 -6.58 -19.35 -12.16
C LEU A 126 -5.23 -19.40 -12.90
N SER A 127 -4.66 -18.24 -13.23
CA SER A 127 -3.34 -18.18 -13.86
C SER A 127 -2.21 -18.63 -12.94
N LEU A 128 -2.43 -18.68 -11.61
CA LEU A 128 -1.46 -19.20 -10.66
C LEU A 128 -1.14 -20.68 -10.93
N VAL A 129 -2.14 -21.47 -11.31
CA VAL A 129 -1.96 -22.88 -11.64
C VAL A 129 -1.09 -23.01 -12.88
N GLU A 130 -1.32 -22.18 -13.90
CA GLU A 130 -0.49 -22.19 -15.12
C GLU A 130 0.97 -21.78 -14.86
N ILE A 131 1.21 -20.82 -13.95
CA ILE A 131 2.56 -20.37 -13.59
C ILE A 131 3.36 -21.52 -13.00
N VAL A 132 2.76 -22.31 -12.10
CA VAL A 132 3.41 -23.47 -11.49
C VAL A 132 3.67 -24.56 -12.55
N HIS A 133 2.72 -24.80 -13.45
CA HIS A 133 2.84 -25.84 -14.48
C HIS A 133 3.85 -25.51 -15.60
N LYS A 134 4.06 -24.22 -15.91
CA LYS A 134 4.99 -23.76 -16.97
C LYS A 134 6.45 -23.64 -16.50
N GLY A 135 6.77 -24.15 -15.30
CA GLY A 135 8.14 -24.17 -14.77
C GLY A 135 8.53 -22.96 -13.92
N GLY A 136 7.57 -22.10 -13.55
CA GLY A 136 7.82 -20.97 -12.62
C GLY A 136 8.06 -21.41 -11.18
N GLY A 137 7.71 -22.64 -10.81
CA GLY A 137 7.86 -23.17 -9.46
C GLY A 137 6.89 -22.53 -8.45
N TRP A 138 6.90 -23.04 -7.21
CA TRP A 138 6.06 -22.52 -6.13
C TRP A 138 6.48 -21.10 -5.71
N ASP A 139 7.78 -20.78 -5.79
CA ASP A 139 8.30 -19.45 -5.45
C ASP A 139 7.68 -18.31 -6.29
N GLU A 140 7.47 -18.51 -7.59
CA GLU A 140 6.88 -17.46 -8.46
C GLU A 140 5.40 -17.25 -8.17
N ARG A 141 4.68 -18.33 -7.81
CA ARG A 141 3.30 -18.25 -7.32
C ARG A 141 3.25 -17.42 -6.04
N ASP A 142 4.12 -17.73 -5.08
CA ASP A 142 4.11 -17.08 -3.77
C ASP A 142 4.47 -15.59 -3.88
N ARG A 143 5.47 -15.24 -4.70
CA ARG A 143 5.78 -13.83 -5.02
C ARG A 143 4.59 -13.10 -5.64
N ARG A 144 3.86 -13.76 -6.54
CA ARG A 144 2.66 -13.18 -7.16
C ARG A 144 1.55 -12.95 -6.15
N LEU A 145 1.32 -13.90 -5.24
CA LEU A 145 0.35 -13.78 -4.15
C LEU A 145 0.69 -12.61 -3.22
N ILE A 146 1.96 -12.48 -2.83
CA ILE A 146 2.48 -11.36 -2.03
C ILE A 146 2.19 -10.02 -2.73
N LEU A 147 2.47 -9.90 -4.03
CA LEU A 147 2.21 -8.68 -4.79
C LEU A 147 0.72 -8.34 -4.90
N TRP A 148 -0.16 -9.33 -5.07
CA TRP A 148 -1.61 -9.10 -5.11
C TRP A 148 -2.16 -8.72 -3.74
N CYS A 149 -1.67 -9.33 -2.66
CA CYS A 149 -2.00 -8.93 -1.29
C CYS A 149 -1.53 -7.49 -1.01
N PHE A 150 -0.30 -7.15 -1.41
CA PHE A 150 0.23 -5.79 -1.32
C PHE A 150 -0.66 -4.79 -2.08
N GLU A 151 -1.09 -5.11 -3.30
CA GLU A 151 -1.94 -4.23 -4.11
C GLU A 151 -3.29 -3.95 -3.42
N GLU A 152 -3.90 -4.96 -2.82
CA GLU A 152 -5.14 -4.78 -2.05
C GLU A 152 -4.93 -3.92 -0.80
N GLN A 153 -3.87 -4.20 -0.03
CA GLN A 153 -3.51 -3.42 1.15
C GLN A 153 -3.19 -1.96 0.81
N LEU A 154 -2.54 -1.72 -0.33
CA LEU A 154 -2.26 -0.40 -0.86
C LEU A 154 -3.55 0.33 -1.24
N LYS A 155 -4.50 -0.39 -1.85
CA LYS A 155 -5.82 0.15 -2.20
C LYS A 155 -6.62 0.57 -0.97
N GLN A 156 -6.58 -0.20 0.12
CA GLN A 156 -7.24 0.15 1.39
C GLN A 156 -6.69 1.46 1.97
N ARG A 157 -5.37 1.61 2.00
CA ARG A 157 -4.70 2.84 2.46
C ARG A 157 -4.97 4.04 1.57
N TYR A 158 -5.07 3.82 0.25
CA TYR A 158 -5.48 4.88 -0.67
C TYR A 158 -6.91 5.35 -0.39
N GLN A 159 -7.84 4.43 -0.11
CA GLN A 159 -9.19 4.79 0.30
C GLN A 159 -9.18 5.58 1.61
N GLU A 160 -8.42 5.12 2.60
CA GLU A 160 -8.27 5.83 3.88
C GLU A 160 -7.70 7.24 3.69
N PHE A 161 -6.72 7.41 2.81
CA PHE A 161 -6.19 8.73 2.44
C PHE A 161 -7.26 9.64 1.83
N VAL A 162 -8.09 9.12 0.91
CA VAL A 162 -9.19 9.89 0.31
C VAL A 162 -10.20 10.33 1.38
N GLU A 163 -10.58 9.45 2.30
CA GLU A 163 -11.47 9.79 3.41
C GLU A 163 -10.89 10.90 4.32
N VAL A 164 -9.57 10.91 4.52
CA VAL A 164 -8.89 11.99 5.27
C VAL A 164 -9.00 13.32 4.53
N VAL A 165 -8.73 13.33 3.22
CA VAL A 165 -8.84 14.53 2.40
C VAL A 165 -10.28 15.07 2.40
N GLU A 166 -11.27 14.20 2.26
CA GLU A 166 -12.69 14.59 2.29
C GLU A 166 -13.07 15.27 3.61
N LYS A 167 -12.64 14.72 4.76
CA LYS A 167 -12.89 15.33 6.08
C LYS A 167 -12.24 16.70 6.22
N LEU A 168 -10.99 16.85 5.78
CA LEU A 168 -10.28 18.13 5.82
C LEU A 168 -10.99 19.20 4.98
N LEU A 169 -11.49 18.83 3.79
CA LEU A 169 -12.26 19.73 2.94
C LEU A 169 -13.56 20.15 3.63
N GLN A 170 -14.31 19.20 4.20
CA GLN A 170 -15.54 19.52 4.95
C GLN A 170 -15.28 20.47 6.13
N ASP A 171 -14.24 20.24 6.92
CA ASP A 171 -13.85 21.10 8.04
C ASP A 171 -13.51 22.53 7.58
N THR A 172 -12.80 22.68 6.46
CA THR A 172 -12.50 24.02 5.92
C THR A 172 -13.76 24.78 5.52
N LEU A 173 -14.72 24.11 4.88
CA LEU A 173 -16.00 24.70 4.49
C LEU A 173 -16.82 25.14 5.72
N VAL A 174 -16.87 24.33 6.78
CA VAL A 174 -17.54 24.68 8.04
C VAL A 174 -16.90 25.92 8.68
N ASN A 175 -15.57 25.97 8.74
CA ASN A 175 -14.84 27.12 9.29
C ASN A 175 -15.05 28.41 8.48
N ILE A 176 -15.20 28.31 7.16
CA ILE A 176 -15.50 29.47 6.31
C ILE A 176 -16.91 29.96 6.61
N ARG A 177 -17.90 29.05 6.68
CA ARG A 177 -19.29 29.39 7.01
C ARG A 177 -19.42 30.08 8.37
N SER A 178 -18.74 29.56 9.40
CA SER A 178 -18.79 30.15 10.76
C SER A 178 -18.09 31.50 10.89
N LYS A 179 -17.22 31.88 9.92
CA LYS A 179 -16.56 33.19 9.90
C LYS A 179 -17.33 34.25 9.12
N ILE A 180 -18.23 33.83 8.23
CA ILE A 180 -19.01 34.72 7.36
C ILE A 180 -20.36 35.09 8.00
N LEU A 181 -20.93 34.20 8.80
CA LEU A 181 -22.11 34.45 9.65
C LEU A 181 -21.70 35.13 10.96
#